data_AF-A0A6I9X408-F1
#
_entry.id   AF-A0A6I9X408-F1
#
_cell.length_a   1.000
_cell.length_b   1.000
_cell.length_c   1.000
_cell.angle_alpha   90.00
_cell.angle_beta   90.00
_cell.angle_gamma   90.00
#
_symmetry.space_group_name_H-M   'P 1'
#
loop_
_entity.id
_entity.type
_entity.pdbx_description
1 polymer ?
#
loop_
_entity_poly.entity_id
_entity_poly.type
_entity_poly.pdbx_seq_one_letter_code
_entity_poly.pdbx_strand_id
1 'polypeptide(L)'
;MVNALLVANSGSVAGVPVQFDEHHLSEVQNLASEEILDQVLESMQKSKVALIGKIHTPMEFKGELASYDMRLRRKLDLFANVVHVSSLPGYKTRHNNLDLVIIREQTEGEYSSLEHESAKGVIECMKIITRAKSQRIAKFAFDFATKKGRNKVTAVHKANIMKLGDGLFLRCCEEVAELYPKITFDTMIIDNCCMQLVQNPYQFDVLVMPNLYGNIIDNLAAGLVGGAGVVPGESYSADFAVFEMGARHPFAQAVGRNIANPTAMLLSSANMLRHLNLEHHSAMISDAVRKVIKVGKVRTADMGGYATSDDFTQAVIAALVD
;
A
#
# COMPACT_ATOMS: atom_id res chain seq x y z
N MET A 1 12.46 -11.04 -2.78
CA MET A 1 11.84 -10.95 -4.11
C MET A 1 11.06 -12.22 -4.33
N VAL A 2 9.73 -12.19 -4.27
CA VAL A 2 8.91 -13.41 -4.41
C VAL A 2 7.90 -13.21 -5.54
N ASN A 3 8.14 -13.95 -6.62
CA ASN A 3 7.20 -14.58 -7.55
C ASN A 3 6.21 -13.75 -8.39
N ALA A 4 6.08 -12.43 -8.27
CA ALA A 4 5.30 -11.67 -9.27
C ALA A 4 6.01 -11.60 -10.64
N LEU A 5 7.34 -11.58 -10.61
CA LEU A 5 8.19 -11.67 -11.80
C LEU A 5 8.04 -13.02 -12.51
N LEU A 6 7.76 -14.13 -11.81
CA LEU A 6 7.61 -15.44 -12.46
C LEU A 6 6.35 -15.53 -13.34
N VAL A 7 5.24 -14.88 -12.97
CA VAL A 7 4.03 -14.86 -13.82
C VAL A 7 4.24 -14.04 -15.10
N ALA A 8 5.18 -13.09 -15.09
CA ALA A 8 5.47 -12.24 -16.24
C ALA A 8 6.71 -12.66 -17.06
N ASN A 9 7.75 -13.21 -16.43
CA ASN A 9 9.01 -13.64 -17.07
C ASN A 9 9.00 -15.08 -17.58
N SER A 10 8.04 -15.93 -17.19
CA SER A 10 7.77 -17.14 -17.97
C SER A 10 7.08 -16.69 -19.26
N GLY A 11 7.87 -16.40 -20.29
CA GLY A 11 7.49 -15.80 -21.57
C GLY A 11 6.50 -16.60 -22.44
N SER A 12 5.41 -17.12 -21.89
CA SER A 12 4.33 -17.76 -22.65
C SER A 12 2.99 -17.93 -21.92
N VAL A 13 2.90 -17.85 -20.59
CA VAL A 13 1.65 -18.26 -19.90
C VAL A 13 0.53 -17.24 -20.05
N ALA A 14 0.81 -15.96 -19.79
CA ALA A 14 -0.20 -14.89 -19.83
C ALA A 14 -0.05 -13.91 -21.01
N GLY A 15 1.02 -14.01 -21.80
CA GLY A 15 1.24 -13.14 -22.97
C GLY A 15 1.20 -11.64 -22.66
N VAL A 16 1.70 -11.24 -21.48
CA VAL A 16 1.69 -9.84 -21.02
C VAL A 16 2.73 -9.03 -21.79
N PRO A 17 2.38 -7.92 -22.45
CA PRO A 17 3.31 -7.10 -23.23
C PRO A 17 4.09 -6.13 -22.32
N VAL A 18 4.78 -6.65 -21.30
CA VAL A 18 5.60 -5.87 -20.36
C VAL A 18 7.00 -6.48 -20.29
N GLN A 19 8.01 -5.63 -20.43
CA GLN A 19 9.41 -5.98 -20.18
C GLN A 19 9.85 -5.34 -18.86
N PHE A 20 10.38 -6.15 -17.94
CA PHE A 20 10.91 -5.64 -16.68
C PHE A 20 12.38 -5.23 -16.84
N ASP A 21 12.70 -4.04 -16.36
CA ASP A 21 14.06 -3.61 -16.05
C ASP A 21 14.32 -3.92 -14.57
N GLU A 22 15.00 -5.03 -14.30
CA GLU A 22 15.13 -5.58 -12.95
C GLU A 22 16.32 -5.00 -12.20
N HIS A 23 16.04 -4.50 -10.99
CA HIS A 23 17.06 -3.96 -10.09
C HIS A 23 17.00 -4.65 -8.72
N HIS A 24 18.15 -4.81 -8.08
CA HIS A 24 18.26 -5.46 -6.77
C HIS A 24 18.85 -4.49 -5.75
N LEU A 25 18.04 -4.14 -4.74
CA LEU A 25 18.43 -3.27 -3.63
C LEU A 25 18.46 -4.06 -2.32
N SER A 26 19.48 -3.84 -1.50
CA SER A 26 19.61 -4.46 -0.18
C SER A 26 20.28 -3.52 0.82
N GLU A 27 19.58 -3.14 1.89
CA GLU A 27 20.18 -2.38 3.00
C GLU A 27 21.14 -3.20 3.86
N VAL A 28 21.30 -4.50 3.58
CA VAL A 28 22.32 -5.34 4.23
C VAL A 28 23.70 -5.13 3.55
N GLN A 29 23.72 -4.67 2.29
CA GLN A 29 24.92 -4.37 1.50
C GLN A 29 24.94 -2.88 1.11
N ASN A 30 24.98 -1.99 2.12
CA ASN A 30 24.80 -0.54 1.94
C ASN A 30 25.79 0.14 0.98
N LEU A 31 27.08 -0.21 1.01
CA LEU A 31 28.09 0.48 0.19
C LEU A 31 27.92 0.24 -1.32
N ALA A 32 27.43 -0.93 -1.72
CA ALA A 32 27.13 -1.22 -3.12
C ALA A 32 25.76 -0.65 -3.55
N SER A 33 24.85 -0.41 -2.61
CA SER A 33 23.46 -0.06 -2.90
C SER A 33 23.20 1.43 -3.06
N GLU A 34 24.13 2.31 -2.67
CA GLU A 34 23.99 3.75 -2.89
C GLU A 34 24.12 4.13 -4.37
N GLU A 35 25.09 3.56 -5.08
CA GLU A 35 25.22 3.72 -6.55
C GLU A 35 24.03 3.10 -7.29
N ILE A 36 23.51 1.98 -6.80
CA ILE A 36 22.33 1.31 -7.39
C ILE A 36 21.05 2.12 -7.16
N LEU A 37 20.93 2.86 -6.05
CA LEU A 37 19.74 3.66 -5.76
C LEU A 37 19.50 4.73 -6.85
N ASP A 38 20.54 5.42 -7.28
CA ASP A 38 20.42 6.43 -8.33
C ASP A 38 20.11 5.79 -9.69
N GLN A 39 20.67 4.61 -10.00
CA GLN A 39 20.28 3.84 -11.20
C GLN A 39 18.81 3.41 -11.17
N VAL A 40 18.31 2.95 -10.02
CA VAL A 40 16.90 2.59 -9.82
C VAL A 40 16.01 3.81 -10.02
N LEU A 41 16.40 4.96 -9.47
CA LEU A 41 15.65 6.21 -9.65
C LEU A 41 15.61 6.65 -11.11
N GLU A 42 16.73 6.57 -11.83
CA GLU A 42 16.77 6.86 -13.26
C GLU A 42 15.87 5.90 -14.06
N SER A 43 15.88 4.61 -13.73
CA SER A 43 15.00 3.61 -14.34
C SER A 43 13.53 3.95 -14.08
N MET A 44 13.15 4.22 -12.84
CA MET A 44 11.79 4.64 -12.46
C MET A 44 11.39 5.97 -13.11
N GLN A 45 12.34 6.88 -13.29
CA GLN A 45 12.12 8.15 -13.99
C GLN A 45 11.82 7.96 -15.48
N LYS A 46 12.42 6.94 -16.11
CA LYS A 46 12.17 6.57 -17.51
C LYS A 46 10.89 5.76 -17.67
N SER A 47 10.67 4.74 -16.83
CA SER A 47 9.53 3.83 -16.94
C SER A 47 8.22 4.44 -16.46
N LYS A 48 8.27 5.41 -15.53
CA LYS A 48 7.14 6.01 -14.82
C LYS A 48 6.33 5.06 -13.93
N VAL A 49 6.52 3.76 -14.10
CA VAL A 49 5.80 2.70 -13.40
C VAL A 49 6.80 1.71 -12.81
N ALA A 50 6.57 1.27 -11.57
CA ALA A 50 7.40 0.26 -10.93
C ALA A 50 6.57 -0.73 -10.11
N LEU A 51 7.08 -1.95 -9.99
CA LEU A 51 6.56 -2.99 -9.11
C LEU A 51 7.66 -3.36 -8.12
N ILE A 52 7.45 -3.08 -6.83
CA ILE A 52 8.50 -3.18 -5.80
C ILE A 52 8.09 -4.19 -4.71
N GLY A 53 9.03 -5.08 -4.38
CA GLY A 53 8.92 -5.92 -3.17
C GLY A 53 9.47 -5.19 -1.94
N LYS A 54 9.19 -5.69 -0.73
CA LYS A 54 9.65 -5.01 0.49
C LYS A 54 11.18 -5.03 0.61
N ILE A 55 11.79 -3.86 0.72
CA ILE A 55 13.20 -3.69 1.11
C ILE A 55 13.29 -3.81 2.63
N HIS A 56 14.16 -4.69 3.14
CA HIS A 56 14.37 -4.81 4.59
C HIS A 56 15.24 -3.65 5.08
N THR A 57 14.85 -3.03 6.21
CA THR A 57 15.61 -1.95 6.86
C THR A 57 16.11 -2.42 8.23
N PRO A 58 17.43 -2.51 8.45
CA PRO A 58 17.99 -2.89 9.75
C PRO A 58 17.69 -1.85 10.83
N MET A 59 17.36 -2.29 12.05
CA MET A 59 17.05 -1.41 13.18
C MET A 59 18.27 -0.73 13.83
N GLU A 60 19.49 -1.13 13.45
CA GLU A 60 20.72 -0.78 14.18
C GLU A 60 21.33 0.59 13.78
N PHE A 61 20.79 1.27 12.77
CA PHE A 61 21.33 2.56 12.32
C PHE A 61 20.89 3.72 13.23
N LYS A 62 21.87 4.33 13.92
CA LYS A 62 21.72 5.58 14.67
C LYS A 62 22.06 6.76 13.77
N GLY A 63 21.07 7.58 13.40
CA GLY A 63 21.30 9.01 13.18
C GLY A 63 21.21 9.59 11.77
N GLU A 64 21.01 8.80 10.70
CA GLU A 64 20.57 9.34 9.39
C GLU A 64 19.43 8.47 8.84
N LEU A 65 18.22 8.69 9.37
CA LEU A 65 17.09 7.75 9.34
C LEU A 65 16.13 8.00 8.15
N ALA A 66 16.57 7.66 6.94
CA ALA A 66 15.66 7.40 5.83
C ALA A 66 16.04 6.09 5.14
N SER A 67 15.23 5.04 5.33
CA SER A 67 15.34 3.80 4.57
C SER A 67 15.32 4.06 3.06
N TYR A 68 15.80 3.13 2.24
CA TYR A 68 15.73 3.26 0.80
C TYR A 68 14.28 3.47 0.32
N ASP A 69 13.31 2.79 0.94
CA ASP A 69 11.88 3.03 0.67
C ASP A 69 11.48 4.49 0.92
N MET A 70 11.91 5.08 2.03
CA MET A 70 11.62 6.49 2.34
C MET A 70 12.34 7.44 1.38
N ARG A 71 13.60 7.16 1.04
CA ARG A 71 14.38 7.94 0.07
C ARG A 71 13.73 7.91 -1.31
N LEU A 72 13.34 6.74 -1.81
CA LEU A 72 12.62 6.57 -3.08
C LEU A 72 11.31 7.36 -3.09
N ARG A 73 10.48 7.19 -2.05
CA ARG A 73 9.19 7.90 -1.95
C ARG A 73 9.34 9.41 -1.93
N ARG A 74 10.34 9.93 -1.19
CA ARG A 74 10.62 11.37 -1.16
C ARG A 74 11.16 11.89 -2.48
N LYS A 75 12.15 11.21 -3.09
CA LYS A 75 12.75 11.63 -4.37
C LYS A 75 11.75 11.59 -5.53
N LEU A 76 10.78 10.68 -5.50
CA LEU A 76 9.73 10.54 -6.51
C LEU A 76 8.43 11.29 -6.15
N ASP A 77 8.38 11.95 -4.98
CA ASP A 77 7.19 12.61 -4.42
C ASP A 77 5.92 11.73 -4.48
N LEU A 78 6.07 10.45 -4.13
CA LEU A 78 4.96 9.49 -4.03
C LEU A 78 4.07 9.86 -2.83
N PHE A 79 3.19 10.83 -3.03
CA PHE A 79 2.46 11.49 -1.96
C PHE A 79 1.23 10.72 -1.47
N ALA A 80 0.61 9.90 -2.32
CA ALA A 80 -0.60 9.16 -1.99
C ALA A 80 -0.32 7.66 -1.96
N ASN A 81 -0.52 7.02 -0.81
CA ASN A 81 -0.75 5.58 -0.76
C ASN A 81 -2.22 5.33 -1.03
N VAL A 82 -2.52 4.26 -1.77
CA VAL A 82 -3.86 3.71 -1.88
C VAL A 82 -3.78 2.23 -1.52
N VAL A 83 -4.54 1.82 -0.52
CA VAL A 83 -4.65 0.43 -0.08
C VAL A 83 -6.12 0.02 -0.19
N HIS A 84 -6.39 -0.93 -1.08
CA HIS A 84 -7.74 -1.46 -1.27
C HIS A 84 -7.94 -2.69 -0.39
N VAL A 85 -8.71 -2.51 0.68
CA VAL A 85 -9.02 -3.56 1.65
C VAL A 85 -10.36 -4.18 1.25
N SER A 86 -10.27 -5.33 0.56
CA SER A 86 -11.44 -6.07 0.11
C SER A 86 -11.43 -7.51 0.59
N SER A 87 -12.58 -8.02 1.03
CA SER A 87 -12.72 -9.44 1.37
C SER A 87 -12.55 -10.29 0.10
N LEU A 88 -11.70 -11.31 0.18
CA LEU A 88 -11.51 -12.24 -0.93
C LEU A 88 -12.59 -13.33 -0.91
N PRO A 89 -13.30 -13.58 -2.03
CA PRO A 89 -14.32 -14.61 -2.11
C PRO A 89 -13.79 -15.99 -1.65
N GLY A 90 -14.54 -16.67 -0.78
CA GLY A 90 -14.19 -17.99 -0.23
C GLY A 90 -13.10 -18.00 0.84
N TYR A 91 -12.47 -16.86 1.15
CA TYR A 91 -11.59 -16.70 2.30
C TYR A 91 -12.37 -16.08 3.46
N LYS A 92 -12.81 -16.93 4.40
CA LYS A 92 -13.62 -16.49 5.55
C LYS A 92 -12.75 -15.88 6.62
N THR A 93 -13.07 -14.66 7.02
CA THR A 93 -12.54 -14.02 8.23
C THR A 93 -13.70 -13.64 9.17
N ARG A 94 -13.42 -12.94 10.26
CA ARG A 94 -14.45 -12.43 11.18
C ARG A 94 -15.42 -11.46 10.48
N HIS A 95 -14.92 -10.66 9.55
CA HIS A 95 -15.70 -9.68 8.79
C HIS A 95 -15.62 -10.02 7.30
N ASN A 96 -16.77 -10.29 6.68
CA ASN A 96 -16.84 -10.70 5.27
C ASN A 96 -17.55 -9.64 4.44
N ASN A 97 -17.29 -9.61 3.12
CA ASN A 97 -17.83 -8.63 2.19
C ASN A 97 -17.43 -7.18 2.52
N LEU A 98 -16.19 -7.00 3.00
CA LEU A 98 -15.59 -5.69 3.15
C LEU A 98 -15.11 -5.17 1.80
N ASP A 99 -15.27 -3.87 1.60
CA ASP A 99 -14.78 -3.13 0.46
C ASP A 99 -14.58 -1.67 0.87
N LEU A 100 -13.37 -1.34 1.31
CA LEU A 100 -12.99 0.01 1.71
C LEU A 100 -11.60 0.35 1.18
N VAL A 101 -11.35 1.64 0.97
CA VAL A 101 -10.09 2.15 0.44
C VAL A 101 -9.47 3.11 1.43
N ILE A 102 -8.19 2.90 1.73
CA ILE A 102 -7.41 3.78 2.58
C ILE A 102 -6.49 4.61 1.70
N ILE A 103 -6.57 5.93 1.85
CA ILE A 103 -5.74 6.91 1.17
C ILE A 103 -4.90 7.64 2.20
N ARG A 104 -3.58 7.43 2.13
CA ARG A 104 -2.62 7.91 3.13
C ARG A 104 -1.67 8.92 2.50
N GLU A 105 -1.51 10.06 3.16
CA GLU A 105 -0.41 10.99 2.87
C GLU A 105 0.93 10.33 3.26
N GLN A 106 1.94 10.32 2.38
CA GLN A 106 3.19 9.57 2.63
C GLN A 106 4.46 10.40 2.75
N THR A 107 4.39 11.73 2.59
CA THR A 107 5.56 12.60 2.42
C THR A 107 5.76 13.61 3.54
N GLU A 108 4.84 13.70 4.51
CA GLU A 108 4.96 14.54 5.70
C GLU A 108 4.42 13.82 6.95
N GLY A 109 4.01 14.57 7.97
CA GLY A 109 3.53 14.08 9.25
C GLY A 109 4.66 13.67 10.18
N GLU A 110 4.45 12.58 10.90
CA GLU A 110 5.38 12.01 11.88
C GLU A 110 6.62 11.39 11.21
N TYR A 111 6.57 11.15 9.89
CA TYR A 111 7.66 10.56 9.10
C TYR A 111 8.59 11.61 8.49
N SER A 112 8.60 12.85 9.01
CA SER A 112 9.57 13.88 8.61
C SER A 112 11.00 13.55 9.05
N SER A 113 11.20 12.61 9.98
CA SER A 113 12.51 12.26 10.56
C SER A 113 13.22 13.45 11.21
N LEU A 114 12.45 14.36 11.81
CA LEU A 114 12.96 15.56 12.49
C LEU A 114 12.84 15.36 14.00
N GLU A 115 13.92 14.89 14.60
CA GLU A 115 14.01 14.59 16.02
C GLU A 115 15.27 15.23 16.60
N HIS A 116 15.19 15.74 17.83
CA HIS A 116 16.34 16.26 18.54
C HIS A 116 16.19 16.09 20.05
N GLU A 117 17.31 16.16 20.78
CA GLU A 117 17.34 16.11 22.24
C GLU A 117 17.61 17.52 22.77
N SER A 118 16.58 18.21 23.27
CA SER A 118 16.70 19.60 23.74
C SER A 118 17.38 19.71 25.11
N ALA A 119 17.25 18.65 25.93
CA ALA A 119 18.01 18.44 27.16
C ALA A 119 18.22 16.94 27.37
N LYS A 120 19.21 16.54 28.18
CA LYS A 120 19.50 15.13 28.44
C LYS A 120 18.25 14.38 28.93
N GLY A 121 17.78 13.40 28.15
CA GLY A 121 16.57 12.61 28.38
C GLY A 121 15.27 13.23 27.84
N VAL A 122 15.32 14.37 27.15
CA VAL A 122 14.16 15.08 26.58
C VAL A 122 14.25 15.05 25.06
N ILE A 123 13.49 14.15 24.44
CA ILE A 123 13.42 13.98 22.99
C ILE A 123 12.19 14.69 22.44
N GLU A 124 12.41 15.51 21.43
CA GLU A 124 11.37 16.22 20.70
C GLU A 124 11.26 15.65 19.28
N CYS A 125 10.06 15.20 18.92
CA CYS A 125 9.75 14.69 17.58
C CYS A 125 8.80 15.68 16.88
N MET A 126 9.23 16.23 15.75
CA MET A 126 8.48 17.25 15.02
C MET A 126 7.57 16.64 13.97
N LYS A 127 6.26 16.65 14.24
CA LYS A 127 5.22 16.35 13.26
C LYS A 127 4.96 17.57 12.37
N ILE A 128 5.23 17.44 11.07
CA ILE A 128 5.03 18.53 10.11
C ILE A 128 3.79 18.26 9.28
N ILE A 129 2.82 19.17 9.30
CA ILE A 129 1.63 19.14 8.44
C ILE A 129 1.58 20.43 7.65
N THR A 130 1.44 20.34 6.33
CA THR A 130 1.40 21.50 5.46
C THR A 130 0.07 21.57 4.71
N ARG A 131 -0.41 22.80 4.48
CA ARG A 131 -1.64 23.06 3.73
C ARG A 131 -1.57 22.47 2.32
N ALA A 132 -0.44 22.65 1.63
CA ALA A 132 -0.25 22.20 0.26
C ALA A 132 -0.39 20.67 0.13
N LYS A 133 0.28 19.90 0.99
CA LYS A 133 0.21 18.43 0.94
C LYS A 133 -1.13 17.90 1.45
N SER A 134 -1.72 18.54 2.47
CA SER A 134 -3.06 18.22 2.97
C SER A 134 -4.15 18.44 1.91
N GLN A 135 -4.15 19.57 1.21
CA GLN A 135 -5.09 19.82 0.11
C GLN A 135 -4.86 18.86 -1.06
N ARG A 136 -3.59 18.54 -1.37
CA ARG A 136 -3.23 17.61 -2.44
C ARG A 136 -3.78 16.19 -2.18
N ILE A 137 -3.56 15.65 -0.98
CA ILE A 137 -4.05 14.30 -0.65
C ILE A 137 -5.58 14.26 -0.52
N ALA A 138 -6.19 15.31 0.03
CA ALA A 138 -7.65 15.42 0.08
C ALA A 138 -8.24 15.43 -1.34
N LYS A 139 -7.71 16.28 -2.23
CA LYS A 139 -8.16 16.34 -3.62
C LYS A 139 -8.00 15.00 -4.32
N PHE A 140 -6.86 14.34 -4.15
CA PHE A 140 -6.64 13.00 -4.68
C PHE A 140 -7.70 12.01 -4.18
N ALA A 141 -8.06 12.03 -2.89
CA ALA A 141 -9.07 11.14 -2.33
C ALA A 141 -10.47 11.36 -2.92
N PHE A 142 -10.88 12.62 -3.09
CA PHE A 142 -12.16 12.96 -3.72
C PHE A 142 -12.19 12.67 -5.22
N ASP A 143 -11.11 12.92 -5.94
CA ASP A 143 -10.96 12.53 -7.35
C ASP A 143 -11.03 11.01 -7.51
N PHE A 144 -10.33 10.27 -6.63
CA PHE A 144 -10.38 8.81 -6.58
C PHE A 144 -11.80 8.32 -6.34
N ALA A 145 -12.48 8.85 -5.31
CA ALA A 145 -13.84 8.47 -4.98
C ALA A 145 -14.78 8.69 -6.17
N THR A 146 -14.69 9.85 -6.82
CA THR A 146 -15.48 10.20 -8.01
C THR A 146 -15.20 9.25 -9.18
N LYS A 147 -13.92 9.03 -9.51
CA LYS A 147 -13.50 8.19 -10.64
C LYS A 147 -13.88 6.72 -10.44
N LYS A 148 -13.91 6.24 -9.20
CA LYS A 148 -14.22 4.86 -8.85
C LYS A 148 -15.68 4.64 -8.44
N GLY A 149 -16.54 5.66 -8.58
CA GLY A 149 -17.96 5.56 -8.23
C GLY A 149 -18.21 5.28 -6.75
N ARG A 150 -17.31 5.74 -5.87
CA ARG A 150 -17.48 5.72 -4.42
C ARG A 150 -18.37 6.89 -4.01
N ASN A 151 -19.04 6.75 -2.88
CA ASN A 151 -20.07 7.71 -2.44
C ASN A 151 -19.63 8.51 -1.21
N LYS A 152 -18.62 8.05 -0.47
CA LYS A 152 -18.24 8.66 0.79
C LYS A 152 -16.72 8.72 1.02
N VAL A 153 -16.27 9.87 1.52
CA VAL A 153 -14.89 10.10 1.98
C VAL A 153 -14.92 10.46 3.47
N THR A 154 -14.15 9.76 4.29
CA THR A 154 -14.00 10.03 5.72
C THR A 154 -12.60 10.52 6.03
N ALA A 155 -12.45 11.75 6.53
CA ALA A 155 -11.16 12.26 7.00
C ALA A 155 -10.87 11.73 8.41
N VAL A 156 -9.76 11.01 8.59
CA VAL A 156 -9.34 10.48 9.89
C VAL A 156 -8.25 11.35 10.51
N HIS A 157 -8.46 11.80 11.75
CA HIS A 157 -7.62 12.80 12.40
C HIS A 157 -7.59 12.66 13.93
N LYS A 158 -6.86 13.53 14.63
CA LYS A 158 -6.88 13.69 16.09
C LYS A 158 -6.88 15.19 16.46
N ALA A 159 -7.67 15.98 15.72
CA ALA A 159 -7.72 17.43 15.85
C ALA A 159 -8.28 17.92 17.20
N ASN A 160 -8.94 17.04 17.98
CA ASN A 160 -9.34 17.32 19.35
C ASN A 160 -8.12 17.53 20.29
N ILE A 161 -6.99 16.90 19.99
CA ILE A 161 -5.72 17.08 20.71
C ILE A 161 -4.76 17.96 19.90
N MET A 162 -4.49 17.61 18.64
CA MET A 162 -3.60 18.35 17.75
C MET A 162 -4.35 19.45 16.97
N LYS A 163 -4.75 20.49 17.69
CA LYS A 163 -5.60 21.58 17.16
C LYS A 163 -5.02 22.30 15.95
N LEU A 164 -3.68 22.41 15.86
CA LEU A 164 -3.01 23.10 14.76
C LEU A 164 -2.68 22.15 13.60
N GLY A 165 -1.90 21.09 13.84
CA GLY A 165 -1.47 20.16 12.79
C GLY A 165 -2.65 19.41 12.17
N ASP A 166 -3.31 18.55 12.94
CA ASP A 166 -4.47 17.80 12.44
C ASP A 166 -5.69 18.68 12.17
N GLY A 167 -5.83 19.80 12.90
CA GLY A 167 -6.84 20.79 12.57
C GLY A 167 -6.61 21.45 11.21
N LEU A 168 -5.35 21.66 10.79
CA LEU A 168 -5.05 22.14 9.43
C LEU A 168 -5.40 21.09 8.37
N PHE A 169 -5.00 19.83 8.59
CA PHE A 169 -5.35 18.73 7.68
C PHE A 169 -6.87 18.62 7.50
N LEU A 170 -7.62 18.64 8.61
CA LEU A 170 -9.07 18.55 8.60
C LEU A 170 -9.72 19.69 7.81
N ARG A 171 -9.32 20.95 8.08
CA ARG A 171 -9.82 22.12 7.32
C ARG A 171 -9.54 22.01 5.83
N CYS A 172 -8.36 21.51 5.45
CA CYS A 172 -8.05 21.30 4.03
C CYS A 172 -8.97 20.24 3.39
N CYS A 173 -9.34 19.20 4.13
CA CYS A 173 -10.31 18.20 3.65
C CYS A 173 -11.72 18.80 3.51
N GLU A 174 -12.16 19.60 4.48
CA GLU A 174 -13.44 20.32 4.46
C GLU A 174 -13.53 21.26 3.25
N GLU A 175 -12.52 22.12 3.05
CA GLU A 175 -12.44 23.04 1.91
C GLU A 175 -12.49 22.30 0.56
N VAL A 176 -11.79 21.17 0.44
CA VAL A 176 -11.83 20.36 -0.79
C VAL A 176 -13.19 19.70 -0.97
N ALA A 177 -13.85 19.24 0.11
CA ALA A 177 -15.15 18.58 0.04
C ALA A 177 -16.23 19.47 -0.59
N GLU A 178 -16.15 20.79 -0.40
CA GLU A 178 -17.07 21.76 -1.03
C GLU A 178 -17.07 21.69 -2.56
N LEU A 179 -15.96 21.23 -3.16
CA LEU A 179 -15.83 21.07 -4.61
C LEU A 179 -16.49 19.78 -5.14
N TYR A 180 -16.87 18.85 -4.26
CA TYR A 180 -17.42 17.52 -4.61
C TYR A 180 -18.77 17.27 -3.94
N PRO A 181 -19.84 18.03 -4.27
CA PRO A 181 -21.13 17.97 -3.57
C PRO A 181 -21.86 16.62 -3.69
N LYS A 182 -21.42 15.72 -4.58
CA LYS A 182 -21.98 14.37 -4.74
C LYS A 182 -21.34 13.33 -3.82
N ILE A 183 -20.23 13.65 -3.17
CA ILE A 183 -19.53 12.76 -2.25
C ILE A 183 -19.87 13.18 -0.83
N THR A 184 -20.40 12.25 -0.03
CA THR A 184 -20.60 12.51 1.40
C THR A 184 -19.25 12.66 2.08
N PHE A 185 -19.07 13.74 2.84
CA PHE A 185 -17.86 13.97 3.63
C PHE A 185 -18.14 13.76 5.11
N ASP A 186 -17.43 12.80 5.71
CA ASP A 186 -17.45 12.49 7.14
C ASP A 186 -16.09 12.80 7.77
N THR A 187 -16.08 12.96 9.09
CA THR A 187 -14.84 13.12 9.87
C THR A 187 -14.86 12.15 11.04
N MET A 188 -13.70 11.62 11.40
CA MET A 188 -13.61 10.69 12.52
C MET A 188 -12.26 10.79 13.23
N ILE A 189 -12.30 10.81 14.56
CA ILE A 189 -11.06 10.71 15.33
C ILE A 189 -10.46 9.30 15.22
N ILE A 190 -9.12 9.20 15.12
CA ILE A 190 -8.38 7.96 14.83
C ILE A 190 -8.71 6.81 15.80
N ASP A 191 -8.86 7.12 17.08
CA ASP A 191 -9.27 6.18 18.13
C ASP A 191 -10.66 5.60 17.89
N ASN A 192 -11.65 6.43 17.57
CA ASN A 192 -12.98 5.94 17.21
C ASN A 192 -12.94 5.19 15.86
N CYS A 193 -12.13 5.63 14.90
CA CYS A 193 -11.96 4.94 13.62
C CYS A 193 -11.45 3.50 13.83
N CYS A 194 -10.42 3.31 14.66
CA CYS A 194 -9.94 1.98 15.04
C CYS A 194 -11.04 1.13 15.69
N MET A 195 -11.80 1.70 16.63
CA MET A 195 -12.91 1.00 17.28
C MET A 195 -13.98 0.57 16.27
N GLN A 196 -14.39 1.48 15.39
CA GLN A 196 -15.41 1.25 14.38
C GLN A 196 -14.97 0.24 13.31
N LEU A 197 -13.69 0.23 12.91
CA LEU A 197 -13.18 -0.77 11.97
C LEU A 197 -13.29 -2.20 12.52
N VAL A 198 -13.17 -2.39 13.83
CA VAL A 198 -13.31 -3.71 14.45
C VAL A 198 -14.77 -4.03 14.78
N GLN A 199 -15.60 -3.02 15.08
CA GLN A 199 -16.99 -3.22 15.48
C GLN A 199 -17.95 -3.29 14.28
N ASN A 200 -17.87 -2.31 13.37
CA ASN A 200 -18.72 -2.18 12.19
C ASN A 200 -17.96 -1.56 11.00
N PRO A 201 -17.04 -2.30 10.37
CA PRO A 201 -16.24 -1.79 9.25
C PRO A 201 -17.06 -1.46 7.99
N TYR A 202 -18.29 -1.96 7.87
CA TYR A 202 -19.17 -1.78 6.71
C TYR A 202 -19.63 -0.34 6.47
N GLN A 203 -19.46 0.53 7.46
CA GLN A 203 -19.82 1.94 7.36
C GLN A 203 -18.80 2.77 6.55
N PHE A 204 -17.62 2.22 6.27
CA PHE A 204 -16.55 2.93 5.59
C PHE A 204 -16.56 2.66 4.09
N ASP A 205 -16.12 3.67 3.33
CA ASP A 205 -15.96 3.61 1.88
C ASP A 205 -14.52 4.05 1.54
N VAL A 206 -14.27 5.35 1.35
CA VAL A 206 -12.91 5.90 1.23
C VAL A 206 -12.51 6.59 2.54
N LEU A 207 -11.33 6.30 3.07
CA LEU A 207 -10.75 7.02 4.20
C LEU A 207 -9.52 7.80 3.75
N VAL A 208 -9.38 9.06 4.17
CA VAL A 208 -8.21 9.90 3.89
C VAL A 208 -7.57 10.37 5.18
N MET A 209 -6.24 10.28 5.30
CA MET A 209 -5.56 10.60 6.56
C MET A 209 -4.08 10.97 6.43
N PRO A 210 -3.50 11.65 7.45
CA PRO A 210 -2.07 11.85 7.59
C PRO A 210 -1.28 10.55 7.75
N ASN A 211 0.03 10.68 7.65
CA ASN A 211 0.96 9.58 7.43
C ASN A 211 0.93 8.48 8.50
N LEU A 212 1.06 8.80 9.79
CA LEU A 212 1.06 7.78 10.85
C LEU A 212 -0.28 7.06 10.99
N TYR A 213 -1.39 7.78 10.87
CA TYR A 213 -2.72 7.18 10.98
C TYR A 213 -2.98 6.21 9.84
N GLY A 214 -2.56 6.58 8.62
CA GLY A 214 -2.61 5.69 7.48
C GLY A 214 -1.86 4.41 7.75
N ASN A 215 -0.65 4.49 8.31
CA ASN A 215 0.10 3.29 8.66
C ASN A 215 -0.64 2.37 9.63
N ILE A 216 -1.23 2.93 10.69
CA ILE A 216 -1.96 2.17 11.70
C ILE A 216 -3.20 1.52 11.07
N ILE A 217 -3.97 2.30 10.31
CA ILE A 217 -5.24 1.86 9.71
C ILE A 217 -5.01 0.84 8.59
N ASP A 218 -3.99 1.00 7.75
CA ASP A 218 -3.58 0.01 6.74
C ASP A 218 -3.35 -1.37 7.38
N ASN A 219 -2.63 -1.39 8.49
CA ASN A 219 -2.30 -2.62 9.22
C ASN A 219 -3.53 -3.25 9.88
N LEU A 220 -4.33 -2.44 10.56
CA LEU A 220 -5.56 -2.90 11.21
C LEU A 220 -6.52 -3.48 10.17
N ALA A 221 -6.77 -2.75 9.09
CA ALA A 221 -7.72 -3.13 8.05
C ALA A 221 -7.24 -4.35 7.25
N ALA A 222 -5.93 -4.49 7.00
CA ALA A 222 -5.38 -5.71 6.41
C ALA A 222 -5.66 -6.94 7.30
N GLY A 223 -5.56 -6.80 8.63
CA GLY A 223 -5.94 -7.85 9.57
C GLY A 223 -7.41 -8.29 9.45
N LEU A 224 -8.33 -7.40 9.10
CA LEU A 224 -9.76 -7.72 8.96
C LEU A 224 -10.05 -8.64 7.76
N VAL A 225 -9.26 -8.53 6.69
CA VAL A 225 -9.44 -9.29 5.43
C VAL A 225 -8.47 -10.46 5.29
N GLY A 226 -7.72 -10.77 6.36
CA GLY A 226 -6.92 -12.00 6.45
C GLY A 226 -5.41 -11.80 6.37
N GLY A 227 -4.93 -10.57 6.53
CA GLY A 227 -3.54 -10.25 6.81
C GLY A 227 -2.80 -9.54 5.68
N ALA A 228 -1.54 -9.18 5.96
CA ALA A 228 -0.68 -8.44 5.03
C ALA A 228 -0.39 -9.20 3.72
N GLY A 229 -0.46 -10.54 3.74
CA GLY A 229 -0.15 -11.39 2.60
C GLY A 229 -1.16 -11.30 1.44
N VAL A 230 -2.33 -10.70 1.66
CA VAL A 230 -3.43 -10.69 0.68
C VAL A 230 -3.86 -9.29 0.21
N VAL A 231 -3.31 -8.22 0.80
CA VAL A 231 -3.74 -6.85 0.51
C VAL A 231 -2.75 -6.15 -0.45
N PRO A 232 -3.20 -5.77 -1.66
CA PRO A 232 -2.39 -4.99 -2.59
C PRO A 232 -2.29 -3.52 -2.17
N GLY A 233 -1.25 -2.83 -2.64
CA GLY A 233 -0.98 -1.44 -2.36
C GLY A 233 -0.43 -0.71 -3.58
N GLU A 234 -0.73 0.58 -3.63
CA GLU A 234 -0.35 1.48 -4.72
C GLU A 234 0.16 2.79 -4.13
N SER A 235 1.16 3.38 -4.76
CA SER A 235 1.74 4.66 -4.38
C SER A 235 1.81 5.55 -5.62
N TYR A 236 1.27 6.75 -5.50
CA TYR A 236 1.12 7.69 -6.61
C TYR A 236 1.85 9.00 -6.34
N SER A 237 2.48 9.54 -7.38
CA SER A 237 2.82 10.94 -7.50
C SER A 237 2.06 11.58 -8.67
N ALA A 238 2.44 12.80 -9.05
CA ALA A 238 1.94 13.41 -10.29
C ALA A 238 2.39 12.65 -11.56
N ASP A 239 3.59 12.05 -11.54
CA ASP A 239 4.25 11.49 -12.72
C ASP A 239 4.53 9.98 -12.61
N PHE A 240 4.43 9.41 -11.41
CA PHE A 240 4.87 8.04 -11.10
C PHE A 240 3.77 7.23 -10.43
N ALA A 241 3.74 5.92 -10.75
CA ALA A 241 2.92 4.93 -10.05
C ALA A 241 3.77 3.74 -9.63
N VAL A 242 3.73 3.40 -8.34
CA VAL A 242 4.49 2.30 -7.75
C VAL A 242 3.53 1.31 -7.11
N PHE A 243 3.66 0.04 -7.46
CA PHE A 243 2.82 -1.05 -6.98
C PHE A 243 3.60 -1.93 -6.01
N GLU A 244 3.05 -2.20 -4.84
CA GLU A 244 3.71 -2.95 -3.76
C GLU A 244 2.67 -3.63 -2.85
N MET A 245 3.09 -4.33 -1.79
CA MET A 245 2.15 -4.89 -0.82
C MET A 245 1.56 -3.78 0.07
N GLY A 246 0.25 -3.78 0.32
CA GLY A 246 -0.44 -2.70 1.04
C GLY A 246 0.09 -2.45 2.45
N ALA A 247 0.22 -3.50 3.25
CA ALA A 247 0.71 -3.39 4.64
C ALA A 247 2.25 -3.42 4.78
N ARG A 248 2.99 -3.59 3.67
CA ARG A 248 4.47 -3.43 3.58
C ARG A 248 5.30 -4.18 4.64
N HIS A 249 4.82 -5.33 5.12
CA HIS A 249 5.54 -6.13 6.12
C HIS A 249 6.73 -6.86 5.50
N PRO A 250 7.94 -6.73 6.07
CA PRO A 250 9.03 -7.65 5.76
C PRO A 250 8.73 -9.00 6.41
N PHE A 251 8.75 -10.08 5.62
CA PHE A 251 8.66 -11.44 6.15
C PHE A 251 10.02 -12.12 6.09
N ALA A 252 10.96 -11.64 6.91
CA ALA A 252 12.37 -12.08 6.88
C ALA A 252 12.53 -13.60 7.03
N GLN A 253 11.67 -14.24 7.82
CA GLN A 253 11.70 -15.69 8.03
C GLN A 253 11.37 -16.50 6.76
N ALA A 254 10.72 -15.91 5.75
CA ALA A 254 10.38 -16.60 4.51
C ALA A 254 11.48 -16.57 3.46
N VAL A 255 12.53 -15.75 3.65
CA VAL A 255 13.63 -15.63 2.68
C VAL A 255 14.27 -17.00 2.46
N GLY A 256 14.24 -17.49 1.22
CA GLY A 256 14.78 -18.78 0.83
C GLY A 256 14.00 -20.01 1.32
N ARG A 257 12.82 -19.84 1.93
CA ARG A 257 12.05 -20.95 2.52
C ARG A 257 10.80 -21.37 1.76
N ASN A 258 10.42 -20.67 0.69
CA ASN A 258 9.25 -21.01 -0.14
C ASN A 258 7.92 -21.06 0.65
N ILE A 259 7.76 -20.18 1.65
CA ILE A 259 6.56 -20.13 2.52
C ILE A 259 5.80 -18.80 2.46
N ALA A 260 6.25 -17.84 1.66
CA ALA A 260 5.60 -16.54 1.53
C ALA A 260 4.27 -16.67 0.76
N ASN A 261 3.28 -15.87 1.15
CA ASN A 261 2.05 -15.73 0.37
C ASN A 261 2.25 -14.73 -0.78
N PRO A 262 2.19 -15.15 -2.06
CA PRO A 262 2.39 -14.24 -3.18
C PRO A 262 1.14 -13.42 -3.54
N THR A 263 0.00 -13.64 -2.87
CA THR A 263 -1.31 -13.06 -3.24
C THR A 263 -1.28 -11.54 -3.36
N ALA A 264 -0.82 -10.82 -2.33
CA ALA A 264 -0.76 -9.36 -2.35
C ALA A 264 0.06 -8.83 -3.52
N MET A 265 1.21 -9.45 -3.80
CA MET A 265 2.10 -9.01 -4.87
C MET A 265 1.51 -9.31 -6.26
N LEU A 266 0.86 -10.46 -6.44
CA LEU A 266 0.15 -10.79 -7.67
C LEU A 266 -1.00 -9.81 -7.93
N LEU A 267 -1.79 -9.47 -6.90
CA LEU A 267 -2.86 -8.48 -7.02
C LEU A 267 -2.31 -7.08 -7.30
N SER A 268 -1.19 -6.68 -6.70
CA SER A 268 -0.53 -5.41 -7.01
C SER A 268 -0.01 -5.39 -8.45
N SER A 269 0.50 -6.51 -8.97
CA SER A 269 0.90 -6.61 -10.37
C SER A 269 -0.31 -6.50 -11.32
N ALA A 270 -1.45 -7.09 -10.97
CA ALA A 270 -2.69 -6.91 -11.73
C ALA A 270 -3.14 -5.45 -11.72
N ASN A 271 -3.01 -4.74 -10.59
CA ASN A 271 -3.32 -3.31 -10.52
C ASN A 271 -2.35 -2.47 -11.37
N MET A 272 -1.06 -2.84 -11.42
CA MET A 272 -0.09 -2.22 -12.32
C MET A 272 -0.51 -2.38 -13.79
N LEU A 273 -0.91 -3.59 -14.20
CA LEU A 273 -1.36 -3.84 -15.57
C LEU A 273 -2.60 -3.00 -15.91
N ARG A 274 -3.54 -2.85 -14.98
CA ARG A 274 -4.69 -1.96 -15.15
C ARG A 274 -4.27 -0.49 -15.32
N HIS A 275 -3.28 -0.05 -14.55
CA HIS A 275 -2.73 1.30 -14.69
C HIS A 275 -2.07 1.53 -16.06
N LEU A 276 -1.49 0.49 -16.66
CA LEU A 276 -0.92 0.48 -18.00
C LEU A 276 -1.96 0.32 -19.12
N ASN A 277 -3.27 0.32 -18.80
CA ASN A 277 -4.39 0.04 -19.72
C ASN A 277 -4.38 -1.39 -20.31
N LEU A 278 -3.78 -2.36 -19.59
CA LEU A 278 -3.76 -3.79 -19.94
C LEU A 278 -4.86 -4.54 -19.18
N GLU A 279 -6.10 -4.13 -19.42
CA GLU A 279 -7.28 -4.48 -18.61
C GLU A 279 -7.59 -5.97 -18.68
N HIS A 280 -7.43 -6.55 -19.87
CA HIS A 280 -7.58 -7.98 -20.08
C HIS A 280 -6.60 -8.79 -19.22
N HIS A 281 -5.31 -8.45 -19.28
CA HIS A 281 -4.27 -9.14 -18.50
C HIS A 281 -4.43 -8.93 -16.99
N SER A 282 -4.81 -7.72 -16.59
CA SER A 282 -5.15 -7.39 -15.22
C SER A 282 -6.28 -8.28 -14.69
N ALA A 283 -7.39 -8.35 -15.42
CA ALA A 283 -8.55 -9.15 -15.05
C ALA A 283 -8.17 -10.62 -14.96
N MET A 284 -7.52 -11.15 -15.99
CA MET A 284 -7.06 -12.55 -16.07
C MET A 284 -6.23 -12.97 -14.84
N ILE A 285 -5.21 -12.20 -14.47
CA ILE A 285 -4.38 -12.51 -13.28
C ILE A 285 -5.19 -12.39 -11.99
N SER A 286 -5.96 -11.31 -11.84
CA SER A 286 -6.73 -11.07 -10.61
C SER A 286 -7.83 -12.10 -10.38
N ASP A 287 -8.49 -12.56 -11.45
CA ASP A 287 -9.55 -13.55 -11.41
C ASP A 287 -8.99 -14.95 -11.14
N ALA A 288 -7.85 -15.31 -11.72
CA ALA A 288 -7.16 -16.56 -11.42
C ALA A 288 -6.76 -16.66 -9.94
N VAL A 289 -6.17 -15.60 -9.37
CA VAL A 289 -5.86 -15.52 -7.93
C VAL A 289 -7.13 -15.68 -7.08
N ARG A 290 -8.20 -14.94 -7.40
CA ARG A 290 -9.47 -15.03 -6.68
C ARG A 290 -10.12 -16.42 -6.80
N LYS A 291 -10.02 -17.07 -7.97
CA LYS A 291 -10.52 -18.43 -8.22
C LYS A 291 -9.82 -19.46 -7.34
N VAL A 292 -8.49 -19.44 -7.28
CA VAL A 292 -7.69 -20.35 -6.44
C VAL A 292 -8.06 -20.20 -4.96
N ILE A 293 -8.13 -18.96 -4.47
CA ILE A 293 -8.47 -18.65 -3.07
C ILE A 293 -9.90 -19.09 -2.74
N LYS A 294 -10.84 -18.86 -3.66
CA LYS A 294 -12.25 -19.24 -3.53
C LYS A 294 -12.45 -20.74 -3.44
N VAL A 295 -11.73 -21.51 -4.29
CA VAL A 295 -11.74 -22.97 -4.25
C VAL A 295 -11.12 -23.49 -2.95
N GLY A 296 -10.09 -22.81 -2.44
CA GLY A 296 -9.55 -23.04 -1.10
C GLY A 296 -8.69 -24.29 -0.92
N LYS A 297 -8.38 -25.03 -2.01
CA LYS A 297 -7.54 -26.23 -1.99
C LYS A 297 -6.05 -25.92 -1.80
N VAL A 298 -5.58 -24.79 -2.32
CA VAL A 298 -4.17 -24.37 -2.26
C VAL A 298 -4.09 -23.05 -1.50
N ARG A 299 -3.64 -23.12 -0.26
CA ARG A 299 -3.50 -21.97 0.65
C ARG A 299 -2.17 -22.05 1.38
N THR A 300 -1.49 -20.92 1.47
CA THR A 300 -0.29 -20.75 2.30
C THR A 300 -0.65 -20.72 3.79
N ALA A 301 0.37 -20.84 4.65
CA ALA A 301 0.19 -20.97 6.09
C ALA A 301 -0.54 -19.78 6.75
N ASP A 302 -0.32 -18.56 6.28
CA ASP A 302 -1.01 -17.35 6.75
C ASP A 302 -2.51 -17.34 6.43
N MET A 303 -2.94 -18.10 5.41
CA MET A 303 -4.36 -18.33 5.09
C MET A 303 -4.91 -19.64 5.69
N GLY A 304 -4.17 -20.27 6.61
CA GLY A 304 -4.55 -21.50 7.31
C GLY A 304 -4.34 -22.79 6.51
N GLY A 305 -3.54 -22.76 5.45
CA GLY A 305 -3.17 -23.96 4.67
C GLY A 305 -1.73 -24.42 4.88
N TYR A 306 -1.26 -25.29 3.99
CA TYR A 306 0.10 -25.89 4.05
C TYR A 306 0.86 -25.77 2.74
N ALA A 307 0.30 -25.10 1.73
CA ALA A 307 0.92 -24.96 0.43
C ALA A 307 2.13 -24.02 0.49
N THR A 308 3.13 -24.32 -0.33
CA THR A 308 4.31 -23.47 -0.53
C THR A 308 3.98 -22.26 -1.41
N SER A 309 4.90 -21.30 -1.53
CA SER A 309 4.75 -20.19 -2.48
C SER A 309 4.63 -20.71 -3.90
N ASP A 310 5.43 -21.71 -4.26
CA ASP A 310 5.42 -22.32 -5.59
C ASP A 310 4.12 -23.10 -5.87
N ASP A 311 3.63 -23.89 -4.91
CA ASP A 311 2.34 -24.59 -5.06
C ASP A 311 1.21 -23.60 -5.39
N PHE A 312 1.17 -22.48 -4.66
CA PHE A 312 0.18 -21.44 -4.88
C PHE A 312 0.36 -20.77 -6.25
N THR A 313 1.59 -20.41 -6.62
CA THR A 313 1.88 -19.81 -7.93
C THR A 313 1.49 -20.75 -9.07
N GLN A 314 1.80 -22.04 -8.98
CA GLN A 314 1.41 -23.03 -9.99
C GLN A 314 -0.10 -23.20 -10.10
N ALA A 315 -0.82 -23.18 -8.97
CA ALA A 315 -2.28 -23.21 -8.96
C ALA A 315 -2.89 -21.99 -9.67
N VAL A 316 -2.28 -20.80 -9.49
CA VAL A 316 -2.71 -19.58 -10.19
C VAL A 316 -2.43 -19.69 -11.68
N ILE A 317 -1.24 -20.14 -12.08
CA ILE A 317 -0.86 -20.37 -13.49
C ILE A 317 -1.86 -21.31 -14.17
N ALA A 318 -2.18 -22.45 -13.54
CA ALA A 318 -3.16 -23.40 -14.06
C ALA A 318 -4.55 -22.75 -14.24
N ALA A 319 -4.94 -21.86 -13.33
CA ALA A 319 -6.22 -21.15 -13.39
C ALA A 319 -6.28 -20.06 -14.47
N LEU A 320 -5.17 -19.70 -15.14
CA LEU A 320 -5.15 -18.75 -16.28
C LEU A 320 -5.60 -19.40 -17.59
N VAL A 321 -5.49 -20.73 -17.71
CA VAL A 321 -5.71 -21.50 -18.95
C VAL A 321 -7.13 -22.09 -19.03
N ASP A 322 -7.87 -22.03 -17.93
CA ASP A 322 -9.27 -22.50 -17.79
C ASP A 322 -10.29 -21.41 -18.13
#